data_AF-A0A8T5I0E0-F1
#
_entry.id   AF-A0A8T5I0E0-F1
#
_cell.length_a   1.000
_cell.length_b   1.000
_cell.length_c   1.000
_cell.angle_alpha   90.00
_cell.angle_beta   90.00
_cell.angle_gamma   90.00
#
_symmetry.space_group_name_H-M   'P 1'
#
loop_
_entity.id
_entity.type
_entity.pdbx_description
1 polymer ?
#
loop_
_entity_poly.entity_id
_entity_poly.type
_entity_poly.pdbx_seq_one_letter_code
_entity_poly.pdbx_strand_id
1 'polypeptide(L)' 'MLIPVRCFTCGNLIADKYDSYQTKLKIGEDPEKILDELKINRYCCRRMLVTTAETIQQVIPFYESIHKRKQEVLSELD' A
#
# COMPACT_ATOMS: atom_id res chain seq x y z
N MET A 1 -3.78 1.88 -5.08
CA MET A 1 -2.53 1.32 -5.60
C MET A 1 -1.59 1.12 -4.44
N LEU A 2 -0.55 0.30 -4.60
CA LEU A 2 0.40 0.01 -3.52
C LEU A 2 1.26 1.23 -3.17
N ILE A 3 1.83 1.25 -1.95
CA ILE A 3 2.80 2.26 -1.54
C ILE A 3 4.05 2.24 -2.44
N PRO A 4 4.63 3.41 -2.79
CA PRO A 4 5.94 3.45 -3.44
C PRO A 4 7.02 2.70 -2.65
N VAL A 5 7.82 1.89 -3.36
CA VAL A 5 8.95 1.13 -2.79
C VAL A 5 9.96 2.06 -2.13
N ARG A 6 10.25 3.21 -2.77
CA ARG A 6 11.19 4.23 -2.30
C ARG A 6 10.55 5.60 -2.28
N CYS A 7 11.05 6.48 -1.42
CA CYS A 7 10.63 7.88 -1.40
C CYS A 7 10.95 8.59 -2.73
N PHE A 8 10.00 9.37 -3.24
CA PHE A 8 10.18 10.17 -4.45
C PHE A 8 11.26 11.26 -4.34
N THR A 9 11.56 11.73 -3.14
CA THR A 9 12.56 12.79 -2.92
C THR A 9 13.89 12.24 -2.43
N CYS A 10 13.88 11.45 -1.35
CA CYS A 10 15.10 11.00 -0.68
C CYS A 10 15.65 9.68 -1.23
N GLY A 11 14.86 8.91 -1.99
CA GLY A 11 15.25 7.58 -2.48
C GLY A 11 15.39 6.51 -1.40
N ASN A 12 15.13 6.82 -0.13
CA ASN A 12 15.14 5.84 0.97
C ASN A 12 14.05 4.79 0.77
N LEU A 13 14.31 3.57 1.24
CA LEU A 13 13.34 2.49 1.30
C LEU A 13 12.21 2.83 2.29
N ILE A 14 10.96 2.65 1.87
CA ILE A 14 9.76 2.98 2.66
C ILE A 14 8.78 1.81 2.74
N ALA A 15 8.64 1.03 1.67
CA ALA A 15 7.63 -0.03 1.61
C ALA A 15 7.81 -1.12 2.68
N ASP A 16 9.05 -1.38 3.12
CA ASP A 16 9.36 -2.33 4.19
C ASP A 16 8.74 -1.95 5.55
N LYS A 17 8.52 -0.66 5.80
CA LYS A 17 8.02 -0.13 7.08
C LYS A 17 6.52 0.10 7.09
N TYR A 18 5.87 0.05 5.93
CA TYR A 18 4.48 0.46 5.78
C TYR A 18 3.51 -0.45 6.54
N ASP A 19 3.70 -1.78 6.47
CA ASP A 19 2.83 -2.72 7.20
C ASP A 19 2.90 -2.52 8.71
N SER A 20 4.10 -2.25 9.25
CA SER A 20 4.27 -1.93 10.66
C SER A 20 3.58 -0.61 11.03
N TYR A 21 3.68 0.41 10.18
CA TYR A 21 3.00 1.69 10.35
C TYR A 21 1.48 1.51 10.39
N GLN A 22 0.91 0.80 9.42
CA GLN A 22 -0.52 0.52 9.34
C GLN A 22 -1.04 -0.30 10.52
N THR A 23 -0.28 -1.31 10.97
CA THR A 23 -0.66 -2.14 12.11
C THR A 23 -0.76 -1.30 13.39
N LYS A 24 0.24 -0.46 13.65
CA LYS A 24 0.26 0.42 14.83
C LYS A 24 -0.82 1.51 14.78
N LEU A 25 -1.07 2.09 13.60
CA LEU A 25 -2.19 3.01 13.41
C LEU A 25 -3.54 2.37 13.73
N LYS A 26 -3.76 1.11 13.31
CA LYS A 26 -4.99 0.36 13.61
C LYS A 26 -5.17 0.06 15.10
N ILE A 27 -4.08 -0.04 15.85
CA ILE A 27 -4.10 -0.20 17.32
C ILE A 27 -4.49 1.11 18.02
N GLY A 28 -4.40 2.26 17.32
CA GLY A 28 -4.73 3.57 17.86
C GLY A 28 -3.52 4.32 18.44
N GLU A 29 -2.30 3.92 18.09
CA GLU A 29 -1.10 4.69 18.42
C GLU A 29 -1.04 6.01 17.63
N ASP A 30 -0.40 7.02 18.22
CA ASP A 30 -0.25 8.33 17.62
C ASP A 30 0.73 8.30 16.43
N PRO A 31 0.36 8.81 15.23
CA PRO A 31 1.20 8.76 14.03
C PRO A 31 2.59 9.33 14.20
N GLU A 32 2.78 10.37 15.03
CA GLU A 32 4.08 10.98 15.26
C GLU A 32 5.04 10.01 15.94
N LYS A 33 4.59 9.38 17.02
CA LYS A 33 5.37 8.38 17.78
C LYS A 33 5.74 7.18 16.93
N ILE A 34 4.81 6.68 16.11
CA ILE A 34 5.08 5.55 15.22
C ILE A 34 6.19 5.90 14.22
N LEU A 35 6.14 7.09 13.63
CA LEU A 35 7.14 7.54 12.65
C LEU A 35 8.53 7.72 13.28
N ASP A 36 8.57 8.15 14.55
CA ASP A 36 9.80 8.29 15.32
C ASP A 36 10.39 6.91 15.67
N GLU A 37 9.56 5.96 16.11
CA GLU A 37 9.98 4.59 16.38
C GLU A 37 10.53 3.87 15.15
N LEU A 38 9.92 4.12 13.97
CA LEU A 38 10.39 3.61 12.68
C LEU A 38 11.64 4.34 12.14
N LYS A 39 12.19 5.29 12.91
CA LYS A 39 13.39 6.09 12.61
C LYS A 39 13.29 6.87 11.30
N ILE A 40 12.10 7.37 10.95
CA ILE A 40 11.88 8.12 9.71
C ILE A 40 11.99 9.61 10.03
N ASN A 41 13.20 10.15 10.04
CA ASN A 41 13.39 11.54 10.51
C ASN A 41 13.07 12.59 9.44
N ARG A 42 13.27 12.27 8.16
CA ARG A 42 13.10 13.25 7.07
C ARG A 42 11.63 13.40 6.71
N TYR A 43 11.14 14.64 6.69
CA TYR A 43 9.75 14.98 6.34
C TYR A 43 9.32 14.42 4.97
N CYS A 44 10.23 14.40 3.98
CA CYS A 44 9.91 13.91 2.65
C CYS A 44 9.60 12.40 2.64
N CYS A 45 10.30 11.63 3.47
CA CYS A 45 10.05 10.21 3.62
C CYS A 45 8.80 9.97 4.52
N ARG A 46 8.53 10.83 5.53
CA ARG A 46 7.28 10.79 6.34
C ARG A 46 6.02 11.04 5.51
N ARG A 47 6.05 12.03 4.61
CA ARG A 47 4.91 12.37 3.73
C ARG A 47 4.41 11.14 2.98
N MET A 48 5.32 10.30 2.51
CA MET A 48 4.96 9.12 1.73
C MET A 48 4.05 8.16 2.51
N LEU A 49 4.31 7.95 3.80
CA LEU A 49 3.52 7.07 4.66
C LEU A 49 2.18 7.70 5.08
N VAL A 50 2.19 8.99 5.41
CA VAL A 50 0.98 9.68 5.88
C VAL A 50 -0.06 9.84 4.78
N THR A 51 0.37 10.12 3.53
CA THR A 51 -0.55 10.40 2.42
C THR A 51 -0.86 9.19 1.55
N THR A 52 -0.31 8.01 1.82
CA THR A 52 -0.56 6.85 0.98
C THR A 52 -1.97 6.32 1.18
N ALA A 53 -2.64 5.99 0.07
CA ALA A 53 -3.93 5.32 0.08
C ALA A 53 -3.88 4.04 -0.74
N GLU A 54 -4.06 2.89 -0.07
CA GLU A 54 -4.05 1.58 -0.72
C GLU A 54 -5.39 1.23 -1.36
N THR A 55 -5.62 1.75 -2.56
CA THR A 55 -6.83 1.40 -3.33
C THR A 55 -6.74 0.05 -4.05
N ILE A 56 -5.66 -0.72 -3.88
CA ILE A 56 -5.48 -1.99 -4.61
C ILE A 56 -6.55 -3.03 -4.26
N GLN A 57 -6.97 -3.07 -3.00
CA GLN A 57 -7.99 -3.99 -2.49
C GLN A 57 -9.36 -3.74 -3.15
N GLN A 58 -9.63 -2.50 -3.57
CA GLN A 58 -10.87 -2.16 -4.27
C GLN A 58 -10.85 -2.58 -5.74
N VAL A 59 -9.66 -2.67 -6.34
CA VAL A 59 -9.48 -2.89 -7.78
C VAL A 59 -9.37 -4.38 -8.12
N ILE A 60 -8.76 -5.20 -7.25
CA ILE A 60 -8.57 -6.64 -7.43
C ILE A 60 -9.87 -7.38 -7.83
N PRO A 61 -11.02 -7.19 -7.14
CA PRO A 61 -12.24 -7.94 -7.44
C PRO A 61 -12.76 -7.74 -8.87
N PHE A 62 -12.54 -6.54 -9.43
CA PHE A 62 -12.92 -6.25 -10.81
C PHE A 62 -12.09 -7.07 -11.79
N TYR A 63 -10.77 -7.14 -11.59
CA TYR A 63 -9.89 -7.95 -12.44
C TYR A 63 -10.18 -9.45 -12.32
N GLU A 64 -10.47 -9.95 -11.12
CA GLU A 64 -10.89 -11.33 -10.90
C GLU A 64 -12.19 -11.65 -11.64
N SER A 65 -13.19 -10.77 -11.58
CA SER A 65 -14.46 -10.95 -12.28
C SER A 65 -14.30 -10.99 -13.80
N ILE A 66 -13.46 -10.12 -14.37
CA ILE A 66 -13.15 -10.08 -15.80
C ILE A 66 -12.41 -11.36 -16.21
N HIS A 67 -11.45 -11.82 -15.40
CA HIS A 67 -10.70 -13.04 -15.68
C HIS A 67 -11.59 -14.28 -15.67
N LYS A 68 -12.48 -14.39 -14.68
CA LYS A 68 -13.46 -15.48 -14.61
C LYS A 68 -14.37 -15.52 -15.82
N ARG A 69 -14.92 -14.37 -16.23
CA ARG A 69 -15.79 -14.29 -17.40
C ARG A 69 -15.08 -14.62 -18.71
N LYS A 70 -13.79 -14.28 -18.83
CA LYS A 70 -12.96 -14.72 -19.96
C LYS A 70 -12.81 -16.25 -20.01
N GLN A 71 -12.61 -16.89 -18.87
CA GLN A 71 -12.50 -18.36 -18.79
C GLN A 71 -13.82 -19.05 -19.14
N GLU A 72 -14.95 -18.53 -18.65
CA GLU A 72 -16.30 -19.03 -19.00
C GLU A 72 -16.52 -19.00 -20.53
N VAL A 73 -16.26 -17.85 -21.18
CA VAL A 73 -16.41 -17.71 -22.63
C VAL A 73 -15.46 -18.64 -23.41
N LEU A 74 -14.22 -18.81 -22.95
CA LEU A 74 -13.28 -19.74 -23.58
C LEU A 74 -13.79 -21.19 -23.49
N SER A 75 -14.33 -21.60 -22.35
CA SER A 75 -14.89 -22.95 -22.17
C SER A 75 -16.17 -23.21 -22.96
N GLU A 76 -16.88 -22.16 -23.40
CA GLU A 76 -18.04 -22.28 -24.29
C GLU A 76 -17.66 -22.38 -25.78
N LEU A 77 -16.44 -21.97 -26.13
CA LEU A 77 -15.92 -21.97 -27.50
C LEU A 77 -15.16 -23.27 -27.85
N ASP A 78 -14.68 -23.99 -26.83
CA ASP A 78 -14.07 -25.33 -26.92
C ASP A 78 -15.15 -26.43 -26.91
#